data_AF-A0A067PYK6-F1
#
_entry.id   AF-A0A067PYK6-F1
#
_cell.length_a   1.000
_cell.length_b   1.000
_cell.length_c   1.000
_cell.angle_alpha   90.00
_cell.angle_beta   90.00
_cell.angle_gamma   90.00
#
_symmetry.space_group_name_H-M   'P 1'
#
loop_
_entity.id
_entity.type
_entity.pdbx_description
1 polymer ?
#
loop_
_entity_poly.entity_id
_entity_poly.type
_entity_poly.pdbx_seq_one_letter_code
_entity_poly.pdbx_strand_id
1 'polypeptide(L)'
;MPRAVKKKQRLSTIKKRVSFNLALQDDLIPKPTQCAFDYSAPRLMIALGFENVQNARRKYRKLKKEVMALAARYLTMGKPWTLQDPAKFKIFKEAALQRYPVFQGFENDWSIEYLVKLELRNDVQRQKKAQSDKEIEEDDEDEGGRNDESEGYVKSPPPRKPFVPRNERPRRAVATLSTTSSSPPAPAPSTQASSSSFRSRPPTSINGIRTVNKSGSISFSQSPSQSSFPSNPPGQITTAVEEFLYSIRAESTYPFFEDAGIKTEEDLEIFLSWEIERQEGLFDRVVDGKKMSWLQVNQIRNGLGHGLKK
;
A
#
# COMPACT_ATOMS: atom_id res chain seq x y z
N MET A 1 -2.38 -40.62 65.85
CA MET A 1 -1.66 -39.71 64.92
C MET A 1 -2.39 -39.65 63.60
N PRO A 2 -3.11 -38.56 63.27
CA PRO A 2 -3.90 -38.46 62.05
C PRO A 2 -3.02 -38.04 60.86
N ARG A 3 -3.13 -38.77 59.74
CA ARG A 3 -2.42 -38.50 58.48
C ARG A 3 -3.13 -37.40 57.69
N ALA A 4 -2.41 -36.32 57.39
CA ALA A 4 -2.90 -35.22 56.57
C ALA A 4 -3.01 -35.63 55.09
N VAL A 5 -4.23 -35.60 54.55
CA VAL A 5 -4.51 -35.88 53.13
C VAL A 5 -4.35 -34.58 52.34
N LYS A 6 -3.31 -34.49 51.51
CA LYS A 6 -3.08 -33.35 50.60
C LYS A 6 -4.04 -33.44 49.40
N LYS A 7 -5.08 -32.60 49.38
CA LYS A 7 -5.95 -32.40 48.21
C LYS A 7 -5.19 -31.61 47.15
N LYS A 8 -4.86 -32.24 46.01
CA LYS A 8 -4.37 -31.57 44.80
C LYS A 8 -5.52 -30.81 44.13
N GLN A 9 -5.51 -29.49 44.22
CA GLN A 9 -6.36 -28.61 43.41
C GLN A 9 -5.90 -28.73 41.94
N ARG A 10 -6.79 -29.25 41.08
CA ARG A 10 -6.59 -29.20 39.62
C ARG A 10 -7.00 -27.80 39.15
N LEU A 11 -6.03 -27.04 38.66
CA LEU A 11 -6.26 -25.77 37.98
C LEU A 11 -6.99 -26.05 36.66
N SER A 12 -8.27 -25.70 36.58
CA SER A 12 -9.02 -25.68 35.33
C SER A 12 -8.54 -24.49 34.51
N THR A 13 -7.78 -24.75 33.46
CA THR A 13 -7.46 -23.75 32.44
C THR A 13 -8.75 -23.35 31.74
N ILE A 14 -9.24 -22.15 32.05
CA ILE A 14 -10.38 -21.51 31.37
C ILE A 14 -9.93 -21.22 29.94
N LYS A 15 -10.33 -22.08 29.00
CA LYS A 15 -10.19 -21.82 27.56
C LYS A 15 -11.07 -20.61 27.22
N LYS A 16 -10.45 -19.45 27.01
CA LYS A 16 -11.16 -18.27 26.50
C LYS A 16 -11.53 -18.56 25.05
N ARG A 17 -12.81 -18.80 24.81
CA ARG A 17 -13.38 -18.92 23.46
C ARG A 17 -13.23 -17.55 22.79
N VAL A 18 -12.36 -17.45 21.80
CA VAL A 18 -12.18 -16.23 21.00
C VAL A 18 -13.38 -16.16 20.06
N SER A 19 -14.36 -15.31 20.40
CA SER A 19 -15.48 -15.03 19.51
C SER A 19 -15.07 -14.00 18.48
N PHE A 20 -15.04 -14.39 17.20
CA PHE A 20 -14.82 -13.51 16.07
C PHE A 20 -16.09 -12.69 15.80
N ASN A 21 -16.19 -11.51 16.42
CA ASN A 21 -17.20 -10.52 16.05
C ASN A 21 -16.77 -9.85 14.73
N LEU A 22 -17.14 -10.45 13.60
CA LEU A 22 -17.06 -9.84 12.26
C LEU A 22 -18.13 -8.75 12.15
N ALA A 23 -17.84 -7.56 12.67
CA ALA A 23 -18.57 -6.36 12.27
C ALA A 23 -18.19 -6.06 10.82
N LEU A 24 -19.21 -5.87 9.99
CA LEU A 24 -19.12 -5.46 8.59
C LEU A 24 -18.66 -3.98 8.54
N GLN A 25 -17.43 -3.71 8.95
CA GLN A 25 -16.76 -2.47 8.59
C GLN A 25 -16.40 -2.60 7.11
N ASP A 26 -16.66 -1.56 6.31
CA ASP A 26 -15.98 -1.44 5.04
C ASP A 26 -14.48 -1.48 5.35
N ASP A 27 -13.86 -2.65 5.20
CA ASP A 27 -12.49 -2.95 5.64
C ASP A 27 -11.52 -2.06 4.88
N LEU A 28 -11.31 -0.84 5.39
CA LEU A 28 -10.27 0.05 4.92
C LEU A 28 -8.97 -0.71 4.97
N ILE A 29 -8.21 -0.67 3.87
CA ILE A 29 -6.94 -1.37 3.77
C ILE A 29 -6.02 -0.79 4.85
N PRO A 30 -5.68 -1.58 5.90
CA PRO A 30 -4.96 -1.06 7.03
C PRO A 30 -3.57 -0.62 6.61
N LYS A 31 -3.00 0.32 7.35
CA LYS A 31 -1.59 0.67 7.16
C LYS A 31 -0.74 -0.56 7.53
N PRO A 32 0.22 -0.98 6.68
CA PRO A 32 1.11 -2.08 7.02
C PRO A 32 1.83 -1.81 8.35
N THR A 33 1.75 -2.79 9.27
CA THR A 33 2.14 -2.68 10.69
C THR A 33 3.65 -2.65 10.94
N GLN A 34 4.49 -2.94 9.94
CA GLN A 34 5.94 -2.97 10.12
C GLN A 34 6.62 -1.66 9.70
N CYS A 35 7.75 -1.39 10.36
CA CYS A 35 8.78 -0.37 10.12
C CYS A 35 9.38 -0.34 8.69
N ALA A 36 8.67 -0.88 7.70
CA ALA A 36 9.09 -1.04 6.33
C ALA A 36 9.07 0.31 5.59
N PHE A 37 10.21 0.97 5.60
CA PHE A 37 10.56 1.94 4.55
C PHE A 37 10.59 1.30 3.13
N ASP A 38 10.34 0.00 3.03
CA ASP A 38 10.39 -0.82 1.82
C ASP A 38 9.03 -1.40 1.42
N TYR A 39 7.96 -0.60 1.45
CA TYR A 39 6.73 -1.01 0.76
C TYR A 39 6.99 -0.99 -0.75
N SER A 40 7.36 -2.15 -1.30
CA SER A 40 7.81 -2.22 -2.69
C SER A 40 6.75 -1.63 -3.63
N ALA A 41 7.18 -0.89 -4.67
CA ALA A 41 6.25 -0.32 -5.65
C ALA A 41 5.26 -1.35 -6.23
N PRO A 42 5.63 -2.63 -6.46
CA PRO A 42 4.68 -3.69 -6.82
C PRO A 42 3.56 -3.91 -5.79
N ARG A 43 3.85 -3.92 -4.49
CA ARG A 43 2.82 -4.11 -3.45
C ARG A 43 1.85 -2.94 -3.38
N LEU A 44 2.35 -1.71 -3.50
CA LEU A 44 1.50 -0.53 -3.57
C LEU A 44 0.63 -0.53 -4.84
N MET A 45 1.19 -0.97 -5.97
CA MET A 45 0.42 -1.13 -7.20
C MET A 45 -0.75 -2.12 -7.00
N ILE A 46 -0.48 -3.30 -6.47
CA ILE A 46 -1.52 -4.31 -6.20
C ILE A 46 -2.59 -3.73 -5.27
N ALA A 47 -2.18 -3.06 -4.18
CA ALA A 47 -3.12 -2.45 -3.24
C ALA A 47 -4.03 -1.39 -3.90
N LEU A 48 -3.51 -0.64 -4.88
CA LEU A 48 -4.27 0.34 -5.65
C LEU A 48 -5.12 -0.28 -6.79
N GLY A 49 -5.23 -1.61 -6.86
CA GLY A 49 -6.00 -2.33 -7.89
C GLY A 49 -5.28 -2.45 -9.24
N PHE A 50 -3.95 -2.29 -9.28
CA PHE A 50 -3.13 -2.38 -10.49
C PHE A 50 -2.59 -3.81 -10.73
N GLU A 51 -3.47 -4.81 -10.80
CA GLU A 51 -3.09 -6.24 -10.84
C GLU A 51 -2.58 -6.73 -12.22
N ASN A 52 -2.97 -6.09 -13.33
CA ASN A 52 -2.58 -6.54 -14.68
C ASN A 52 -1.22 -5.98 -15.15
N VAL A 53 -0.18 -6.83 -15.14
CA VAL A 53 1.25 -6.48 -15.19
C VAL A 53 1.68 -5.42 -16.24
N GLN A 54 1.17 -5.48 -17.47
CA GLN A 54 1.64 -4.59 -18.56
C GLN A 54 0.99 -3.20 -18.50
N ASN A 55 -0.35 -3.15 -18.55
CA ASN A 55 -1.08 -1.88 -18.55
C ASN A 55 -1.06 -1.20 -17.18
N ALA A 56 -1.00 -1.98 -16.10
CA ALA A 56 -1.07 -1.43 -14.76
C ALA A 56 0.20 -0.66 -14.39
N ARG A 57 1.39 -1.07 -14.87
CA ARG A 57 2.63 -0.27 -14.73
C ARG A 57 2.52 1.09 -15.40
N ARG A 58 1.92 1.16 -16.60
CA ARG A 58 1.74 2.43 -17.32
C ARG A 58 0.74 3.34 -16.59
N LYS A 59 -0.39 2.79 -16.15
CA LYS A 59 -1.41 3.52 -15.38
C LYS A 59 -0.85 4.02 -14.05
N TYR A 60 -0.13 3.18 -13.31
CA TYR A 60 0.51 3.56 -12.06
C TYR A 60 1.56 4.67 -12.25
N ARG A 61 2.42 4.58 -13.27
CA ARG A 61 3.37 5.66 -13.60
C ARG A 61 2.66 6.97 -13.92
N LYS A 62 1.53 6.91 -14.63
CA LYS A 62 0.70 8.08 -14.94
C LYS A 62 0.12 8.68 -13.66
N LEU A 63 -0.55 7.87 -12.83
CA LEU A 63 -1.08 8.28 -11.53
C LEU A 63 0.01 8.92 -10.66
N LYS A 64 1.17 8.27 -10.54
CA LYS A 64 2.32 8.79 -9.79
C LYS A 64 2.74 10.18 -10.29
N LYS A 65 2.89 10.36 -11.61
CA LYS A 65 3.23 11.67 -12.19
C LYS A 65 2.19 12.74 -11.88
N GLU A 66 0.91 12.39 -11.99
CA GLU A 66 -0.19 13.33 -11.73
C GLU A 66 -0.32 13.69 -10.24
N VAL A 67 -0.08 12.73 -9.33
CA VAL A 67 0.00 12.97 -7.89
C VAL A 67 1.19 13.87 -7.55
N MET A 68 2.36 13.64 -8.16
CA MET A 68 3.53 14.50 -7.94
C MET A 68 3.36 15.91 -8.52
N ALA A 69 2.70 16.03 -9.67
CA ALA A 69 2.33 17.33 -10.23
C ALA A 69 1.35 18.09 -9.33
N LEU A 70 0.45 17.37 -8.65
CA LEU A 70 -0.41 17.95 -7.62
C LEU A 70 0.39 18.35 -6.38
N ALA A 71 1.27 17.47 -5.90
CA ALA A 71 2.14 17.73 -4.76
C ALA A 71 3.00 18.99 -4.95
N ALA A 72 3.59 19.18 -6.13
CA ALA A 72 4.40 20.36 -6.46
C ALA A 72 3.64 21.69 -6.37
N ARG A 73 2.30 21.70 -6.41
CA ARG A 73 1.49 22.91 -6.24
C ARG A 73 1.33 23.33 -4.78
N TYR A 74 1.42 22.37 -3.86
CA TYR A 74 1.15 22.59 -2.44
C TYR A 74 2.39 22.42 -1.56
N LEU A 75 3.31 21.53 -1.93
CA LEU A 75 4.50 21.16 -1.16
C LEU A 75 5.76 21.80 -1.74
N THR A 76 6.79 21.92 -0.90
CA THR A 76 8.09 22.45 -1.35
C THR A 76 8.95 21.32 -1.89
N MET A 77 9.06 21.21 -3.21
CA MET A 77 9.93 20.23 -3.86
C MET A 77 11.40 20.50 -3.47
N GLY A 78 12.17 19.44 -3.20
CA GLY A 78 13.56 19.53 -2.74
C GLY A 78 13.76 19.61 -1.22
N LYS A 79 12.69 19.80 -0.43
CA LYS A 79 12.75 19.63 1.03
C LYS A 79 12.43 18.19 1.43
N PRO A 80 13.14 17.60 2.41
CA PRO A 80 12.80 16.29 2.94
C PRO A 80 11.42 16.32 3.62
N TRP A 81 10.80 15.15 3.72
CA TRP A 81 9.45 14.97 4.29
C TRP A 81 9.27 15.65 5.66
N THR A 82 10.26 15.52 6.54
CA THR A 82 10.24 16.05 7.91
C THR A 82 10.24 17.59 7.99
N LEU A 83 10.61 18.27 6.90
CA LEU A 83 10.67 19.73 6.81
C LEU A 83 9.52 20.33 5.99
N GLN A 84 8.52 19.52 5.63
CA GLN A 84 7.32 20.01 4.95
C GLN A 84 6.38 20.69 5.95
N ASP A 85 5.64 21.68 5.47
CA ASP A 85 4.61 22.35 6.25
C ASP A 85 3.38 21.43 6.46
N PRO A 86 3.02 21.06 7.70
CA PRO A 86 1.89 20.18 7.98
C PRO A 86 0.55 20.71 7.45
N ALA A 87 0.35 22.03 7.45
CA ALA A 87 -0.88 22.64 6.98
C ALA A 87 -1.03 22.49 5.46
N LYS A 88 0.05 22.73 4.71
CA LYS A 88 0.07 22.51 3.25
C LYS A 88 -0.10 21.04 2.90
N PHE A 89 0.47 20.15 3.70
CA PHE A 89 0.28 18.71 3.52
C PHE A 89 -1.18 18.30 3.68
N LYS A 90 -1.88 18.82 4.70
CA LYS A 90 -3.32 18.58 4.88
C LYS A 90 -4.13 18.99 3.65
N ILE A 91 -3.89 20.19 3.12
CA ILE A 91 -4.56 20.71 1.93
C ILE A 91 -4.26 19.84 0.69
N PHE A 92 -3.00 19.45 0.51
CA PHE A 92 -2.60 18.54 -0.56
C PHE A 92 -3.34 17.20 -0.47
N LYS A 93 -3.44 16.63 0.74
CA LYS A 93 -4.08 15.34 1.00
C LYS A 93 -5.56 15.38 0.64
N GLU A 94 -6.27 16.42 1.08
CA GLU A 94 -7.68 16.65 0.74
C GLU A 94 -7.87 16.79 -0.79
N ALA A 95 -7.02 17.58 -1.46
CA ALA A 95 -7.06 17.74 -2.91
C ALA A 95 -6.76 16.44 -3.67
N ALA A 96 -5.85 15.60 -3.16
CA ALA A 96 -5.51 14.32 -3.76
C ALA A 96 -6.66 13.31 -3.62
N LEU A 97 -7.32 13.24 -2.46
CA LEU A 97 -8.49 12.38 -2.22
C LEU A 97 -9.70 12.77 -3.07
N GLN A 98 -9.91 14.07 -3.25
CA GLN A 98 -10.96 14.58 -4.13
C GLN A 98 -10.71 14.21 -5.60
N ARG A 99 -9.45 14.26 -6.04
CA ARG A 99 -9.07 14.06 -7.45
C ARG A 99 -8.89 12.60 -7.83
N TYR A 100 -8.41 11.76 -6.91
CA TYR A 100 -8.07 10.37 -7.18
C TYR A 100 -8.79 9.44 -6.19
N PRO A 101 -10.03 9.00 -6.51
CA PRO A 101 -10.83 8.15 -5.64
C PRO A 101 -10.19 6.82 -5.26
N VAL A 102 -9.19 6.35 -6.03
CA VAL A 102 -8.41 5.13 -5.76
C VAL A 102 -7.79 5.12 -4.35
N PHE A 103 -7.58 6.29 -3.73
CA PHE A 103 -6.99 6.38 -2.40
C PHE A 103 -8.00 6.32 -1.23
N GLN A 104 -9.31 6.40 -1.50
CA GLN A 104 -10.35 6.46 -0.45
C GLN A 104 -10.51 5.14 0.32
N GLY A 105 -10.07 4.00 -0.26
CA GLY A 105 -10.14 2.69 0.37
C GLY A 105 -9.03 2.39 1.38
N PHE A 106 -8.18 3.36 1.71
CA PHE A 106 -7.01 3.16 2.58
C PHE A 106 -7.18 3.87 3.91
N GLU A 107 -6.84 3.17 4.99
CA GLU A 107 -6.89 3.76 6.33
C GLU A 107 -5.92 4.94 6.45
N ASN A 108 -6.41 6.09 6.91
CA ASN A 108 -5.61 7.32 7.03
C ASN A 108 -4.93 7.77 5.71
N ASP A 109 -5.36 7.25 4.56
CA ASP A 109 -4.83 7.54 3.22
C ASP A 109 -3.29 7.39 3.14
N TRP A 110 -2.75 6.39 3.84
CA TRP A 110 -1.31 6.17 3.98
C TRP A 110 -0.58 6.01 2.64
N SER A 111 -1.29 5.57 1.60
CA SER A 111 -0.77 5.36 0.25
C SER A 111 -0.35 6.68 -0.42
N ILE A 112 -1.08 7.77 -0.20
CA ILE A 112 -0.74 9.12 -0.69
C ILE A 112 0.53 9.61 0.00
N GLU A 113 0.56 9.53 1.33
CA GLU A 113 1.70 9.92 2.15
C GLU A 113 2.97 9.16 1.70
N TYR A 114 2.85 7.85 1.51
CA TYR A 114 3.94 7.00 1.10
C TYR A 114 4.51 7.39 -0.27
N LEU A 115 3.66 7.62 -1.27
CA LEU A 115 4.08 8.01 -2.62
C LEU A 115 4.91 9.30 -2.61
N VAL A 116 4.45 10.30 -1.88
CA VAL A 116 5.11 11.61 -1.82
C VAL A 116 6.40 11.53 -1.01
N LYS A 117 6.39 10.86 0.14
CA LYS A 117 7.58 10.66 0.97
C LYS A 117 8.71 9.97 0.21
N LEU A 118 8.38 8.93 -0.57
CA LEU A 118 9.33 8.21 -1.39
C LEU A 118 9.94 9.11 -2.48
N GLU A 119 9.11 9.90 -3.17
CA GLU A 119 9.61 10.74 -4.26
C GLU A 119 10.45 11.92 -3.76
N LEU A 120 10.05 12.57 -2.67
CA LEU A 120 10.86 13.63 -2.05
C LEU A 120 12.22 13.11 -1.59
N ARG A 121 12.29 11.89 -1.07
CA ARG A 121 13.57 11.24 -0.72
C ARG A 121 14.46 11.06 -1.95
N ASN A 122 13.88 10.57 -3.05
CA ASN A 122 14.61 10.37 -4.31
C ASN A 122 15.09 11.70 -4.91
N ASP A 123 14.27 12.76 -4.84
CA ASP A 123 14.64 14.10 -5.31
C ASP A 123 15.83 14.67 -4.54
N VAL A 124 15.81 14.59 -3.21
CA VAL A 124 16.93 15.05 -2.37
C VAL A 124 18.21 14.27 -2.69
N GLN A 125 18.11 12.95 -2.90
CA GLN A 125 19.26 12.14 -3.30
C GLN A 125 19.80 12.52 -4.68
N ARG A 126 18.91 12.76 -5.66
CA ARG A 126 19.29 13.23 -6.99
C ARG A 126 20.02 14.58 -6.95
N GLN A 127 19.54 15.51 -6.13
CA GLN A 127 20.17 16.83 -5.96
C GLN A 127 21.55 16.71 -5.34
N LYS A 128 21.70 15.92 -4.27
CA LYS A 128 23.02 15.68 -3.65
C LYS A 128 24.02 15.09 -4.62
N LYS A 129 23.60 14.10 -5.42
CA LYS A 129 24.46 13.51 -6.45
C LYS A 129 24.85 14.52 -7.53
N ALA A 130 23.91 15.34 -7.99
CA ALA A 130 24.20 16.37 -8.98
C ALA A 130 25.13 17.49 -8.45
N GLN A 131 25.19 17.68 -7.12
CA GLN A 131 26.15 18.59 -6.50
C GLN A 131 27.55 17.97 -6.42
N SER A 132 27.67 16.71 -5.98
CA SER A 132 28.96 16.02 -5.93
C SER A 132 29.61 15.85 -7.30
N ASP A 133 28.81 15.60 -8.34
CA ASP A 133 29.33 15.42 -9.70
C ASP A 133 29.91 16.73 -10.26
N LYS A 134 29.48 17.91 -9.78
CA LYS A 134 30.02 19.21 -10.21
C LYS A 134 31.34 19.57 -9.52
N GLU A 135 31.52 19.18 -8.26
CA GLU A 135 32.74 19.46 -7.50
C GLU A 135 33.97 18.71 -8.06
N ILE A 136 33.75 17.62 -8.81
CA ILE A 136 34.84 16.81 -9.40
C ILE A 136 35.34 17.40 -10.74
N GLU A 137 34.51 18.15 -11.47
CA GLU A 137 34.92 18.72 -12.77
C GLU A 137 35.73 20.03 -12.62
N GLU A 138 35.70 20.68 -11.46
CA GLU A 138 36.42 21.95 -11.23
C GLU A 138 37.88 21.77 -10.73
N ASP A 139 38.33 20.54 -10.45
CA ASP A 139 39.67 20.25 -9.90
C ASP A 139 40.68 19.73 -10.95
N ASP A 140 40.24 19.51 -12.20
CA ASP A 140 41.08 18.98 -13.30
C ASP A 140 41.53 20.07 -14.32
N GLU A 141 41.24 21.36 -14.09
CA GLU A 141 41.55 22.45 -15.04
C GLU A 141 42.69 23.42 -14.62
N ASP A 142 43.47 23.15 -13.56
CA ASP A 142 44.57 24.06 -13.16
C ASP A 142 45.92 23.38 -12.85
N GLU A 143 46.46 22.60 -13.81
CA GLU A 143 47.92 22.43 -13.95
C GLU A 143 48.32 22.46 -15.44
N GLY A 144 48.03 23.57 -16.09
CA GLY A 144 48.41 23.87 -17.47
C GLY A 144 49.48 24.95 -17.59
N GLY A 145 50.58 24.87 -16.83
CA GLY A 145 51.68 25.82 -17.04
C GLY A 145 52.93 25.63 -16.18
N ARG A 146 53.92 24.87 -16.68
CA ARG A 146 55.30 25.33 -16.97
C ARG A 146 56.24 24.17 -17.35
N ASN A 147 56.83 24.34 -18.54
CA ASN A 147 58.07 23.78 -19.07
C ASN A 147 58.97 23.02 -18.09
N ASP A 148 59.36 21.80 -18.45
CA ASP A 148 60.78 21.42 -18.35
C ASP A 148 61.15 20.42 -19.46
N GLU A 149 62.20 20.76 -20.20
CA GLU A 149 62.83 19.92 -21.20
C GLU A 149 63.63 18.84 -20.48
N SER A 150 63.09 17.61 -20.44
CA SER A 150 63.86 16.45 -20.01
C SER A 150 63.75 15.37 -21.10
N GLU A 151 64.76 15.35 -21.96
CA GLU A 151 65.07 14.25 -22.86
C GLU A 151 65.23 12.94 -22.07
N GLY A 152 64.61 11.88 -22.59
CA GLY A 152 65.14 10.53 -22.46
C GLY A 152 64.63 9.67 -21.29
N TYR A 153 63.44 9.08 -21.45
CA TYR A 153 63.28 7.62 -21.28
C TYR A 153 61.96 7.12 -21.88
N VAL A 154 62.06 6.38 -22.98
CA VAL A 154 60.95 5.72 -23.64
C VAL A 154 60.53 4.51 -22.81
N LYS A 155 59.45 4.62 -22.02
CA LYS A 155 58.67 3.46 -21.56
C LYS A 155 57.29 3.52 -22.19
N SER A 156 57.12 2.68 -23.20
CA SER A 156 55.88 2.47 -23.92
C SER A 156 54.71 2.20 -22.97
N PRO A 157 53.58 2.93 -23.07
CA PRO A 157 52.37 2.58 -22.35
C PRO A 157 51.80 1.25 -22.90
N PRO A 158 51.13 0.44 -22.06
CA PRO A 158 50.52 -0.80 -22.51
C PRO A 158 49.46 -0.52 -23.58
N PRO A 159 49.29 -1.41 -24.58
CA PRO A 159 48.40 -1.19 -25.69
C PRO A 159 46.96 -1.03 -25.20
N ARG A 160 46.36 0.14 -25.48
CA ARG A 160 44.94 0.39 -25.25
C ARG A 160 44.15 -0.62 -26.08
N LYS A 161 43.29 -1.39 -25.41
CA LYS A 161 42.38 -2.32 -26.07
C LYS A 161 41.53 -1.53 -27.09
N PRO A 162 41.35 -2.02 -28.32
CA PRO A 162 40.54 -1.34 -29.31
C PRO A 162 39.11 -1.19 -28.79
N PHE A 163 38.63 0.04 -28.84
CA PHE A 163 37.26 0.41 -28.53
C PHE A 163 36.35 -0.32 -29.52
N VAL A 164 35.72 -1.41 -29.08
CA VAL A 164 34.75 -2.14 -29.91
C VAL A 164 33.54 -1.21 -30.08
N PRO A 165 33.17 -0.80 -31.30
CA PRO A 165 31.95 -0.03 -31.52
C PRO A 165 30.78 -0.90 -31.08
N ARG A 166 30.08 -0.44 -30.04
CA ARG A 166 28.87 -1.09 -29.55
C ARG A 166 27.83 -1.00 -30.65
N ASN A 167 27.69 -2.09 -31.41
CA ASN A 167 26.68 -2.33 -32.45
C ASN A 167 25.49 -1.37 -32.35
N GLU A 168 25.53 -0.31 -33.16
CA GLU A 168 24.38 0.53 -33.41
C GLU A 168 23.33 -0.35 -34.07
N ARG A 169 22.31 -0.68 -33.28
CA ARG A 169 21.12 -1.37 -33.75
C ARG A 169 20.55 -0.55 -34.92
N PRO A 170 20.28 -1.15 -36.09
CA PRO A 170 19.71 -0.42 -37.21
C PRO A 170 18.39 0.23 -36.77
N ARG A 171 18.36 1.57 -36.73
CA ARG A 171 17.13 2.33 -36.60
C ARG A 171 16.33 2.06 -37.86
N ARG A 172 15.30 1.21 -37.72
CA ARG A 172 14.28 0.99 -38.74
C ARG A 172 13.67 2.36 -39.07
N ALA A 173 13.99 2.88 -40.25
CA ALA A 173 13.37 4.08 -40.78
C ALA A 173 11.86 3.82 -40.89
N VAL A 174 11.08 4.48 -40.04
CA VAL A 174 9.63 4.53 -40.20
C VAL A 174 9.36 5.60 -41.24
N ALA A 175 8.86 5.17 -42.39
CA ALA A 175 8.38 6.05 -43.44
C ALA A 175 7.31 6.98 -42.88
N THR A 176 7.60 8.28 -42.84
CA THR A 176 6.62 9.34 -42.67
C THR A 176 5.82 9.44 -43.96
N LEU A 177 4.64 8.81 -43.99
CA LEU A 177 3.63 9.11 -44.98
C LEU A 177 2.96 10.43 -44.59
N SER A 178 3.25 11.44 -45.39
CA SER A 178 2.57 12.73 -45.40
C SER A 178 1.11 12.53 -45.82
N THR A 179 0.18 12.74 -44.89
CA THR A 179 -1.25 12.88 -45.21
C THR A 179 -1.66 14.32 -44.96
N THR A 180 -1.68 15.09 -46.02
CA THR A 180 -2.49 16.30 -46.18
C THR A 180 -3.97 15.91 -46.17
N SER A 181 -4.80 16.48 -45.28
CA SER A 181 -6.05 17.15 -45.70
C SER A 181 -6.88 17.71 -44.53
N SER A 182 -7.35 18.93 -44.77
CA SER A 182 -8.67 19.49 -44.41
C SER A 182 -9.05 19.64 -42.93
N SER A 183 -8.85 20.86 -42.42
CA SER A 183 -9.59 21.46 -41.32
C SER A 183 -11.07 21.72 -41.70
N PRO A 184 -12.03 21.50 -40.80
CA PRO A 184 -13.33 22.17 -40.84
C PRO A 184 -13.37 23.40 -39.89
N PRO A 185 -14.28 24.37 -40.15
CA PRO A 185 -14.26 25.70 -39.55
C PRO A 185 -14.90 25.74 -38.15
N ALA A 186 -14.46 26.74 -37.38
CA ALA A 186 -14.96 27.08 -36.06
C ALA A 186 -16.40 27.65 -36.11
N PRO A 187 -17.28 27.29 -35.16
CA PRO A 187 -18.48 28.06 -34.90
C PRO A 187 -18.23 29.14 -33.84
N ALA A 188 -18.85 30.30 -34.08
CA ALA A 188 -18.82 31.53 -33.31
C ALA A 188 -19.50 31.42 -31.93
N PRO A 189 -19.28 32.39 -31.02
CA PRO A 189 -19.78 32.33 -29.65
C PRO A 189 -21.22 32.85 -29.56
N SER A 190 -22.11 32.05 -28.98
CA SER A 190 -23.46 32.48 -28.58
C SER A 190 -23.48 32.89 -27.11
N THR A 191 -23.63 34.20 -26.92
CA THR A 191 -23.99 34.89 -25.69
C THR A 191 -25.43 34.56 -25.32
N GLN A 192 -25.67 33.93 -24.17
CA GLN A 192 -26.94 34.09 -23.46
C GLN A 192 -26.69 34.23 -21.96
N ALA A 193 -27.06 35.41 -21.47
CA ALA A 193 -27.27 35.71 -20.08
C ALA A 193 -28.53 34.99 -19.58
N SER A 194 -28.50 34.48 -18.35
CA SER A 194 -29.62 34.57 -17.43
C SER A 194 -29.15 34.33 -16.00
N SER A 195 -29.30 35.38 -15.22
CA SER A 195 -29.30 35.45 -13.77
C SER A 195 -30.29 34.48 -13.13
N SER A 196 -29.90 33.82 -12.03
CA SER A 196 -30.72 33.85 -10.83
C SER A 196 -29.88 33.57 -9.59
N SER A 197 -30.03 34.47 -8.64
CA SER A 197 -29.42 34.47 -7.32
C SER A 197 -30.30 33.65 -6.39
N PHE A 198 -29.74 32.65 -5.72
CA PHE A 198 -30.32 32.14 -4.46
C PHE A 198 -29.22 32.01 -3.42
N ARG A 199 -29.08 33.09 -2.64
CA ARG A 199 -28.46 33.07 -1.32
C ARG A 199 -29.47 32.47 -0.35
N SER A 200 -29.14 31.33 0.24
CA SER A 200 -29.84 30.82 1.42
C SER A 200 -28.81 30.61 2.52
N ARG A 201 -28.76 31.60 3.40
CA ARG A 201 -28.02 31.65 4.67
C ARG A 201 -28.85 30.89 5.71
N PRO A 202 -28.31 29.91 6.45
CA PRO A 202 -28.95 29.45 7.66
C PRO A 202 -28.57 30.37 8.84
N PRO A 203 -29.50 30.56 9.80
CA PRO A 203 -29.35 31.52 10.89
C PRO A 203 -28.50 30.96 12.03
N THR A 204 -27.65 31.84 12.58
CA THR A 204 -27.13 31.77 13.94
C THR A 204 -28.29 31.84 14.94
N SER A 205 -28.43 30.81 15.77
CA SER A 205 -29.19 30.86 17.01
C SER A 205 -28.28 30.43 18.15
N ILE A 206 -27.89 31.43 18.93
CA ILE A 206 -27.40 31.30 20.30
C ILE A 206 -28.63 31.02 21.16
N ASN A 207 -28.58 29.97 21.97
CA ASN A 207 -29.24 29.88 23.28
C ASN A 207 -28.61 28.74 24.08
N GLY A 208 -27.91 29.11 25.16
CA GLY A 208 -27.42 28.16 26.15
C GLY A 208 -28.54 27.68 27.06
N ILE A 209 -28.44 26.45 27.56
CA ILE A 209 -29.14 25.96 28.75
C ILE A 209 -28.24 24.93 29.46
N ARG A 210 -27.93 25.25 30.72
CA ARG A 210 -27.65 24.41 31.90
C ARG A 210 -27.17 22.97 31.69
N THR A 211 -25.90 22.76 32.04
CA THR A 211 -25.41 21.51 32.64
C THR A 211 -26.00 21.31 34.03
N VAL A 212 -26.83 20.27 34.20
CA VAL A 212 -27.24 19.75 35.50
C VAL A 212 -26.73 18.33 35.62
N ASN A 213 -26.03 18.08 36.74
CA ASN A 213 -25.49 16.80 37.19
C ASN A 213 -26.51 15.66 37.09
N LYS A 214 -26.08 14.50 36.60
CA LYS A 214 -26.64 13.22 37.07
C LYS A 214 -25.63 12.08 36.89
N SER A 215 -24.97 11.74 37.98
CA SER A 215 -24.33 10.44 38.18
C SER A 215 -25.41 9.36 38.09
N GLY A 216 -25.33 8.52 37.07
CA GLY A 216 -26.16 7.34 36.91
C GLY A 216 -25.25 6.15 36.67
N SER A 217 -25.02 5.36 37.71
CA SER A 217 -24.38 4.06 37.64
C SER A 217 -25.29 3.13 36.82
N ILE A 218 -24.81 2.63 35.68
CA ILE A 218 -25.52 1.65 34.87
C ILE A 218 -24.71 0.35 34.92
N SER A 219 -25.14 -0.54 35.80
CA SER A 219 -24.73 -1.95 35.80
C SER A 219 -25.26 -2.60 34.52
N PHE A 220 -24.38 -2.81 33.53
CA PHE A 220 -24.69 -3.65 32.38
C PHE A 220 -24.36 -5.11 32.67
N SER A 221 -25.41 -5.88 32.92
CA SER A 221 -25.42 -7.34 32.78
C SER A 221 -25.14 -7.69 31.31
N GLN A 222 -23.98 -8.28 31.02
CA GLN A 222 -23.67 -8.84 29.71
C GLN A 222 -24.30 -10.22 29.60
N SER A 223 -25.41 -10.31 28.86
CA SER A 223 -25.91 -11.59 28.36
C SER A 223 -25.09 -12.03 27.14
N PRO A 224 -24.70 -13.31 27.03
CA PRO A 224 -23.99 -13.81 25.86
C PRO A 224 -24.95 -13.85 24.66
N SER A 225 -24.76 -12.95 23.70
CA SER A 225 -25.46 -12.98 22.42
C SER A 225 -25.00 -14.20 21.63
N GLN A 226 -25.85 -15.22 21.54
CA GLN A 226 -25.70 -16.31 20.58
C GLN A 226 -25.89 -15.75 19.17
N SER A 227 -24.78 -15.51 18.48
CA SER A 227 -24.76 -15.29 17.04
C SER A 227 -25.41 -16.48 16.35
N SER A 228 -26.63 -16.30 15.85
CA SER A 228 -27.35 -17.31 15.09
C SER A 228 -26.83 -17.25 13.66
N PHE A 229 -25.84 -18.08 13.34
CA PHE A 229 -25.41 -18.29 11.95
C PHE A 229 -26.57 -18.94 11.16
N PRO A 230 -26.70 -18.64 9.86
CA PRO A 230 -27.69 -19.30 9.01
C PRO A 230 -27.46 -20.82 9.06
N SER A 231 -28.51 -21.58 9.40
CA SER A 231 -28.47 -23.05 9.36
C SER A 231 -28.17 -23.51 7.94
N ASN A 232 -27.03 -24.18 7.76
CA ASN A 232 -26.68 -24.85 6.52
C ASN A 232 -27.75 -25.88 6.14
N PRO A 233 -28.02 -26.10 4.84
CA PRO A 233 -28.94 -27.13 4.39
C PRO A 233 -28.48 -28.51 4.87
N PRO A 234 -29.41 -29.38 5.30
CA PRO A 234 -29.08 -30.68 5.87
C PRO A 234 -28.51 -31.60 4.78
N GLY A 235 -27.19 -31.82 4.79
CA GLY A 235 -26.54 -32.77 3.89
C GLY A 235 -25.05 -32.58 3.63
N GLN A 236 -24.46 -31.43 3.97
CA GLN A 236 -23.02 -31.21 3.82
C GLN A 236 -22.35 -31.19 5.20
N ILE A 237 -21.52 -32.21 5.47
CA ILE A 237 -20.61 -32.19 6.62
C ILE A 237 -19.49 -31.21 6.24
N THR A 238 -19.70 -29.92 6.51
CA THR A 238 -18.68 -28.90 6.34
C THR A 238 -17.67 -29.02 7.47
N THR A 239 -16.38 -29.06 7.13
CA THR A 239 -15.33 -29.01 8.16
C THR A 239 -15.22 -27.59 8.74
N ALA A 240 -14.71 -27.45 9.97
CA ALA A 240 -14.55 -26.12 10.59
C ALA A 240 -13.71 -25.15 9.73
N VAL A 241 -12.70 -25.67 9.03
CA VAL A 241 -11.87 -24.90 8.10
C VAL A 241 -12.67 -24.47 6.87
N GLU A 242 -13.50 -25.36 6.32
CA GLU A 242 -14.37 -25.04 5.19
C GLU A 242 -15.41 -23.97 5.56
N GLU A 243 -16.02 -24.06 6.75
CA GLU A 243 -16.92 -23.02 7.28
C GLU A 243 -16.23 -21.68 7.44
N PHE A 244 -15.00 -21.68 7.97
CA PHE A 244 -14.18 -20.47 8.07
C PHE A 244 -13.90 -19.86 6.68
N LEU A 245 -13.44 -20.68 5.72
CA LEU A 245 -13.14 -20.22 4.36
C LEU A 245 -14.41 -19.72 3.65
N TYR A 246 -15.56 -20.34 3.89
CA TYR A 246 -16.86 -19.88 3.41
C TYR A 246 -17.23 -18.50 3.97
N SER A 247 -16.99 -18.26 5.27
CA SER A 247 -17.31 -16.98 5.91
C SER A 247 -16.59 -15.78 5.29
N ILE A 248 -15.41 -16.01 4.69
CA ILE A 248 -14.58 -15.00 4.01
C ILE A 248 -14.63 -15.11 2.48
N ARG A 249 -15.55 -15.92 1.92
CA ARG A 249 -15.73 -16.13 0.48
C ARG A 249 -14.46 -16.64 -0.23
N ALA A 250 -13.79 -17.59 0.40
CA ALA A 250 -12.57 -18.23 -0.08
C ALA A 250 -12.72 -19.76 -0.21
N GLU A 251 -13.94 -20.28 -0.48
CA GLU A 251 -14.24 -21.72 -0.48
C GLU A 251 -13.31 -22.51 -1.42
N SER A 252 -13.02 -21.93 -2.58
CA SER A 252 -12.20 -22.54 -3.63
C SER A 252 -10.75 -22.87 -3.21
N THR A 253 -10.33 -22.40 -2.04
CA THR A 253 -8.97 -22.57 -1.50
C THR A 253 -8.87 -23.78 -0.57
N TYR A 254 -10.00 -24.34 -0.14
CA TYR A 254 -10.07 -25.49 0.75
C TYR A 254 -9.20 -26.68 0.29
N PRO A 255 -9.13 -27.07 -1.00
CA PRO A 255 -8.28 -28.18 -1.43
C PRO A 255 -6.81 -28.03 -1.06
N PHE A 256 -6.27 -26.81 -1.02
CA PHE A 256 -4.87 -26.58 -0.64
C PHE A 256 -4.64 -26.72 0.87
N PHE A 257 -5.61 -26.31 1.67
CA PHE A 257 -5.59 -26.54 3.11
C PHE A 257 -5.73 -28.03 3.40
N GLU A 258 -6.62 -28.72 2.69
CA GLU A 258 -6.81 -30.16 2.80
C GLU A 258 -5.54 -30.94 2.42
N ASP A 259 -4.90 -30.58 1.30
CA ASP A 259 -3.63 -31.16 0.83
C ASP A 259 -2.48 -30.92 1.83
N ALA A 260 -2.53 -29.81 2.56
CA ALA A 260 -1.59 -29.49 3.62
C ALA A 260 -1.90 -30.20 4.96
N GLY A 261 -3.00 -30.97 5.01
CA GLY A 261 -3.47 -31.68 6.20
C GLY A 261 -4.21 -30.80 7.19
N ILE A 262 -4.75 -29.66 6.76
CA ILE A 262 -5.48 -28.70 7.59
C ILE A 262 -6.98 -28.87 7.36
N LYS A 263 -7.63 -29.67 8.21
CA LYS A 263 -9.06 -30.00 8.05
C LYS A 263 -9.91 -29.55 9.23
N THR A 264 -9.38 -29.63 10.45
CA THR A 264 -10.12 -29.27 11.67
C THR A 264 -9.74 -27.90 12.22
N GLU A 265 -10.49 -27.42 13.21
CA GLU A 265 -10.17 -26.19 13.94
C GLU A 265 -8.79 -26.31 14.64
N GLU A 266 -8.48 -27.48 15.21
CA GLU A 266 -7.18 -27.74 15.83
C GLU A 266 -6.04 -27.70 14.81
N ASP A 267 -6.25 -28.23 13.60
CA ASP A 267 -5.24 -28.14 12.54
C ASP A 267 -4.99 -26.69 12.13
N LEU A 268 -6.03 -25.85 12.15
CA LEU A 268 -5.91 -24.42 11.89
C LEU A 268 -5.09 -23.73 13.00
N GLU A 269 -5.32 -24.07 14.27
CA GLU A 269 -4.49 -23.58 15.38
C GLU A 269 -3.02 -24.03 15.23
N ILE A 270 -2.78 -25.29 14.84
CA ILE A 270 -1.44 -25.82 14.56
C ILE A 270 -0.81 -25.08 13.38
N PHE A 271 -1.57 -24.82 12.31
CA PHE A 271 -1.10 -24.03 11.17
C PHE A 271 -0.62 -22.64 11.61
N LEU A 272 -1.33 -21.97 12.52
CA LEU A 272 -0.90 -20.67 13.07
C LEU A 272 0.40 -20.73 13.87
N SER A 273 0.80 -21.91 14.32
CA SER A 273 2.06 -22.15 15.02
C SER A 273 3.22 -22.57 14.10
N TRP A 274 2.96 -22.79 12.81
CA TRP A 274 4.01 -23.07 11.83
C TRP A 274 4.98 -21.90 11.68
N GLU A 275 6.20 -22.20 11.24
CA GLU A 275 7.16 -21.18 10.82
C GLU A 275 6.59 -20.33 9.68
N ILE A 276 6.88 -19.02 9.70
CA ILE A 276 6.35 -18.04 8.75
C ILE A 276 6.65 -18.47 7.31
N GLU A 277 7.85 -18.98 7.03
CA GLU A 277 8.26 -19.45 5.71
C GLU A 277 7.37 -20.60 5.21
N ARG A 278 6.97 -21.50 6.11
CA ARG A 278 6.09 -22.62 5.77
C ARG A 278 4.65 -22.16 5.51
N GLN A 279 4.17 -21.17 6.27
CA GLN A 279 2.86 -20.56 6.04
C GLN A 279 2.81 -19.80 4.71
N GLU A 280 3.83 -18.97 4.44
CA GLU A 280 4.00 -18.26 3.17
C GLU A 280 4.07 -19.23 1.99
N GLY A 281 4.81 -20.34 2.13
CA GLY A 281 4.87 -21.38 1.10
C GLY A 281 3.52 -22.02 0.77
N LEU A 282 2.60 -22.12 1.74
CA LEU A 282 1.23 -22.55 1.46
C LEU A 282 0.46 -21.47 0.68
N PHE A 283 0.52 -20.22 1.13
CA PHE A 283 -0.16 -19.11 0.45
C PHE A 283 0.34 -18.89 -0.97
N ASP A 284 1.65 -18.98 -1.20
CA ASP A 284 2.25 -18.88 -2.53
C ASP A 284 1.71 -19.98 -3.45
N ARG A 285 1.58 -21.23 -2.98
CA ARG A 285 0.96 -22.32 -3.77
C ARG A 285 -0.49 -22.02 -4.16
N VAL A 286 -1.26 -21.44 -3.25
CA VAL A 286 -2.67 -21.07 -3.49
C VAL A 286 -2.76 -19.95 -4.55
N VAL A 287 -1.88 -18.95 -4.46
CA VAL A 287 -1.80 -17.83 -5.41
C VAL A 287 -1.30 -18.30 -6.79
N ASP A 288 -0.25 -19.12 -6.83
CA ASP A 288 0.32 -19.68 -8.06
C ASP A 288 -0.67 -20.60 -8.76
N GLY A 289 -1.50 -21.31 -8.00
CA GLY A 289 -2.65 -22.06 -8.51
C GLY A 289 -3.73 -21.19 -9.15
N LYS A 290 -3.60 -19.85 -9.10
CA LYS A 290 -4.59 -18.84 -9.55
C LYS A 290 -5.98 -19.05 -8.95
N LYS A 291 -6.04 -19.68 -7.78
CA LYS A 291 -7.30 -19.89 -7.06
C LYS A 291 -7.65 -18.70 -6.19
N MET A 292 -6.68 -17.82 -5.96
CA MET A 292 -6.81 -16.75 -4.98
C MET A 292 -5.92 -15.56 -5.32
N SER A 293 -6.41 -14.35 -5.08
CA SER A 293 -5.60 -13.14 -5.19
C SER A 293 -4.82 -12.88 -3.89
N TRP A 294 -3.73 -12.11 -3.98
CA TRP A 294 -2.99 -11.65 -2.80
C TRP A 294 -3.87 -10.86 -1.81
N LEU A 295 -4.93 -10.20 -2.28
CA LEU A 295 -5.89 -9.52 -1.42
C LEU A 295 -6.65 -10.52 -0.55
N GLN A 296 -7.15 -11.59 -1.14
CA GLN A 296 -7.81 -12.67 -0.41
C GLN A 296 -6.82 -13.31 0.59
N VAL A 297 -5.52 -13.39 0.27
CA VAL A 297 -4.51 -13.98 1.17
C VAL A 297 -4.41 -13.13 2.43
N ASN A 298 -4.42 -11.82 2.27
CA ASN A 298 -4.47 -10.90 3.40
C ASN A 298 -5.78 -11.01 4.19
N GLN A 299 -6.92 -11.25 3.53
CA GLN A 299 -8.19 -11.49 4.24
C GLN A 299 -8.13 -12.76 5.10
N ILE A 300 -7.56 -13.86 4.58
CA ILE A 300 -7.31 -15.07 5.37
C ILE A 300 -6.40 -14.76 6.56
N ARG A 301 -5.27 -14.08 6.34
CA ARG A 301 -4.35 -13.71 7.42
C ARG A 301 -5.01 -12.87 8.50
N ASN A 302 -5.83 -11.90 8.10
CA ASN A 302 -6.55 -11.04 9.02
C ASN A 302 -7.61 -11.83 9.80
N GLY A 303 -8.39 -12.69 9.12
CA GLY A 303 -9.38 -13.57 9.75
C GLY A 303 -8.75 -14.56 10.73
N LEU A 304 -7.54 -15.02 10.44
CA LEU A 304 -6.74 -15.88 11.31
C LEU A 304 -6.06 -15.14 12.48
N GLY A 305 -6.17 -13.81 12.55
CA GLY A 305 -5.56 -13.00 13.61
C GLY A 305 -4.04 -12.78 13.45
N HIS A 306 -3.45 -13.10 12.29
CA HIS A 306 -2.02 -12.84 12.02
C HIS A 306 -1.66 -11.35 12.00
N GLY A 307 -2.64 -10.46 11.79
CA GLY A 307 -2.43 -9.00 11.84
C GLY A 307 -2.20 -8.43 13.26
N LEU A 308 -2.37 -9.23 14.32
CA LEU A 308 -2.44 -8.72 15.71
C LEU A 308 -1.34 -9.23 16.66
N LYS A 309 -0.51 -10.21 16.27
CA LYS A 309 0.61 -10.65 17.11
C LYS A 309 1.83 -9.76 16.84
N LYS A 310 2.03 -8.80 17.75
CA LYS A 310 3.25 -7.99 17.94
C LYS A 310 4.38 -8.82 18.55
#